data_AF-A0A2V8NYC3-F1
#
_entry.id   AF-A0A2V8NYC3-F1
#
_cell.length_a   1.000
_cell.length_b   1.000
_cell.length_c   1.000
_cell.angle_alpha   90.00
_cell.angle_beta   90.00
_cell.angle_gamma   90.00
#
_symmetry.space_group_name_H-M   'P 1'
#
loop_
_entity.id
_entity.type
_entity.pdbx_description
1 polymer ?
#
loop_
_entity_poly.entity_id
_entity_poly.type
_entity_poly.pdbx_seq_one_letter_code
_entity_poly.pdbx_strand_id
1 'polypeptide(L)'
;MRIILLTLSGEPGRAKQSLGESYPQALIEELPRAEIERGSMKQRLFALRALRPDIFAVATEKLAWQRGQNAFLLFGALAGAERTIIMDSHGGRREETRARSLVSSPARLAREAAISAAALRRASHQLRQLENAVKRGEHLKIHLKKSAIDALEIVYLRPTPGPGTQAGGASSHINGFINAALELGARISVISNDQIAGLDERKTPLKIIWPKPIGTTRAAFDIYNNLLFTHDAVEEIQARNPAFIYQRYSRFSWAGVEASLKTGLPLFLEYNGSEVWVGRYWDHVGRLGLLERYERLNLKAAARIFVVSEVERRNLLRAGVEDEKIVVNPNGVDAERFRP
;
A
#
# COMPACT_ATOMS: atom_id res chain seq x y z
N MET A 1 23.54 4.61 -29.28
CA MET A 1 22.49 5.03 -28.35
C MET A 1 22.81 4.52 -26.96
N ARG A 2 22.85 5.40 -25.96
CA ARG A 2 23.22 5.09 -24.57
C ARG A 2 21.99 5.19 -23.69
N ILE A 3 21.68 4.10 -23.00
CA ILE A 3 20.55 3.99 -22.07
C ILE A 3 21.12 3.91 -20.66
N ILE A 4 20.74 4.86 -19.81
CA ILE A 4 21.10 4.83 -18.40
C ILE A 4 19.90 4.32 -17.60
N LEU A 5 20.04 3.14 -17.00
CA LEU A 5 19.00 2.44 -16.25
C LEU A 5 19.15 2.66 -14.75
N LEU A 6 18.12 3.22 -14.13
CA LEU A 6 17.95 3.28 -12.67
C LEU A 6 16.96 2.21 -12.21
N THR A 7 17.41 1.24 -11.44
CA THR A 7 16.53 0.24 -10.82
C THR A 7 16.12 0.70 -9.42
N LEU A 8 14.84 1.06 -9.24
CA LEU A 8 14.30 1.46 -7.93
C LEU A 8 13.82 0.27 -7.11
N SER A 9 13.17 -0.68 -7.78
CA SER A 9 12.65 -1.94 -7.26
C SER A 9 12.49 -2.93 -8.42
N GLY A 10 12.32 -4.22 -8.11
CA GLY A 10 12.30 -5.30 -9.10
C GLY A 10 13.71 -5.85 -9.42
N GLU A 11 13.78 -6.75 -10.40
CA GLU A 11 15.02 -7.41 -10.82
C GLU A 11 15.73 -6.62 -11.94
N PRO A 12 16.96 -6.11 -11.73
CA PRO A 12 17.70 -5.35 -12.75
C PRO A 12 17.89 -6.12 -14.06
N GLY A 13 18.07 -7.45 -13.98
CA GLY A 13 18.26 -8.32 -15.14
C GLY A 13 17.08 -8.28 -16.12
N ARG A 14 15.85 -8.34 -15.60
CA ARG A 14 14.62 -8.28 -16.43
C ARG A 14 14.48 -6.93 -17.13
N ALA A 15 14.77 -5.84 -16.41
CA ALA A 15 14.72 -4.50 -16.99
C ALA A 15 15.75 -4.32 -18.12
N LYS A 16 16.98 -4.81 -17.92
CA LYS A 16 18.02 -4.82 -18.96
C LYS A 16 17.61 -5.65 -20.17
N GLN A 17 17.04 -6.84 -19.95
CA GLN A 17 16.56 -7.70 -21.03
C GLN A 17 15.47 -7.00 -21.85
N SER A 18 14.42 -6.46 -21.20
CA SER A 18 13.32 -5.77 -21.87
C SER A 18 13.79 -4.54 -22.67
N LEU A 19 14.76 -3.81 -22.14
CA LEU A 19 15.41 -2.70 -22.86
C LEU A 19 16.23 -3.20 -24.05
N GLY A 20 16.98 -4.29 -23.90
CA GLY A 20 17.77 -4.89 -24.98
C GLY A 20 16.90 -5.41 -26.13
N GLU A 21 15.74 -6.00 -25.82
CA GLU A 21 14.75 -6.41 -26.82
C GLU A 21 14.16 -5.21 -27.57
N SER A 22 13.86 -4.11 -26.86
CA SER A 22 13.35 -2.88 -27.48
C SER A 22 14.42 -2.10 -28.25
N TYR A 23 15.68 -2.23 -27.85
CA TYR A 23 16.81 -1.47 -28.36
C TYR A 23 18.07 -2.34 -28.53
N PRO A 24 18.11 -3.21 -29.55
CA PRO A 24 19.16 -4.24 -29.68
C PRO A 24 20.60 -3.73 -29.80
N GLN A 25 20.77 -2.49 -30.29
CA GLN A 25 22.09 -1.85 -30.47
C GLN A 25 22.41 -0.81 -29.38
N ALA A 26 21.61 -0.74 -28.32
CA ALA A 26 21.85 0.21 -27.24
C ALA A 26 22.93 -0.28 -26.27
N LEU A 27 23.79 0.65 -25.84
CA LEU A 27 24.64 0.44 -24.67
C LEU A 27 23.80 0.73 -23.42
N ILE A 28 23.51 -0.29 -22.62
CA ILE A 28 22.72 -0.17 -21.38
C ILE A 28 23.69 -0.16 -20.19
N GLU A 29 23.76 0.97 -19.49
CA GLU A 29 24.54 1.13 -18.26
C GLU A 29 23.62 1.32 -17.07
N GLU A 30 23.93 0.66 -15.96
CA GLU A 30 23.17 0.78 -14.73
C GLU A 30 23.70 1.93 -13.88
N LEU A 31 22.81 2.80 -13.43
CA LEU A 31 23.12 3.88 -12.50
C LEU A 31 22.81 3.40 -11.08
N PRO A 32 23.84 3.20 -10.23
CA PRO A 32 23.63 2.72 -8.88
C PRO A 32 22.72 3.67 -8.10
N ARG A 33 21.74 3.11 -7.39
CA ARG A 33 20.75 3.90 -6.63
C ARG A 33 21.41 4.86 -5.64
N ALA A 34 22.54 4.47 -5.04
CA ALA A 34 23.30 5.29 -4.11
C ALA A 34 23.80 6.61 -4.73
N GLU A 35 24.07 6.67 -6.03
CA GLU A 35 24.54 7.88 -6.72
C GLU A 35 23.42 8.92 -6.91
N ILE A 36 22.16 8.45 -6.96
CA ILE A 36 20.98 9.33 -7.05
C ILE A 36 20.37 9.61 -5.67
N GLU A 37 20.59 8.76 -4.67
CA GLU A 37 20.04 8.99 -3.33
C GLU A 37 20.90 9.93 -2.48
N ARG A 38 22.19 10.03 -2.78
CA ARG A 38 23.13 10.90 -2.06
C ARG A 38 23.20 12.29 -2.68
N GLY A 39 23.51 13.29 -1.85
CA GLY A 39 23.70 14.67 -2.27
C GLY A 39 22.40 15.42 -2.61
N SER A 40 22.57 16.68 -2.98
CA SER A 40 21.50 17.60 -3.39
C SER A 40 20.92 17.24 -4.77
N MET A 41 19.73 17.75 -5.09
CA MET A 41 19.11 17.55 -6.40
C MET A 41 20.02 17.98 -7.57
N LYS A 42 20.80 19.06 -7.39
CA LYS A 42 21.76 19.53 -8.39
C LYS A 42 22.86 18.49 -8.64
N GLN A 43 23.44 17.91 -7.59
CA GLN A 43 24.49 16.89 -7.71
C GLN A 43 23.98 15.65 -8.44
N ARG A 44 22.78 15.16 -8.09
CA ARG A 44 22.14 14.02 -8.75
C ARG A 44 21.92 14.27 -10.24
N LEU A 45 21.46 15.49 -10.58
CA LEU A 45 21.23 15.90 -11.96
C LEU A 45 22.54 15.95 -12.75
N PHE A 46 23.60 16.51 -12.17
CA PHE A 46 24.92 16.55 -12.80
C PHE A 46 25.52 15.15 -13.00
N ALA A 47 25.33 14.24 -12.04
CA ALA A 47 25.77 12.85 -12.16
C ALA A 47 25.13 12.15 -13.36
N LEU A 48 23.79 12.21 -13.49
CA LEU A 48 23.10 11.63 -14.65
C LEU A 48 23.50 12.34 -15.95
N ARG A 49 23.65 13.66 -15.94
CA ARG A 49 24.05 14.44 -17.13
C ARG A 49 25.47 14.11 -17.61
N ALA A 50 26.39 13.81 -16.69
CA ALA A 50 27.76 13.43 -17.04
C ALA A 50 27.81 12.13 -17.86
N LEU A 51 26.83 11.24 -17.66
CA LEU A 51 26.68 10.00 -18.43
C LEU A 51 26.12 10.22 -19.84
N ARG A 52 25.68 11.44 -20.18
CA ARG A 52 25.11 11.79 -21.50
C ARG A 52 24.09 10.75 -22.01
N PRO A 53 23.02 10.48 -21.25
CA PRO A 53 21.99 9.53 -21.66
C PRO A 53 21.29 10.01 -22.94
N ASP A 54 21.09 9.13 -23.92
CA ASP A 54 20.07 9.33 -24.95
C ASP A 54 18.69 8.98 -24.38
N ILE A 55 18.63 7.90 -23.59
CA ILE A 55 17.44 7.46 -22.86
C ILE A 55 17.78 7.34 -21.38
N PHE A 56 16.95 7.94 -20.53
CA PHE A 56 16.93 7.65 -19.10
C PHE A 56 15.81 6.65 -18.79
N ALA A 57 16.16 5.45 -18.34
CA ALA A 57 15.22 4.39 -18.01
C ALA A 57 15.11 4.22 -16.49
N VAL A 58 13.90 4.04 -15.98
CA VAL A 58 13.60 3.77 -14.58
C VAL A 58 12.81 2.49 -14.48
N ALA A 59 13.36 1.49 -13.79
CA ALA A 59 12.67 0.24 -13.50
C ALA A 59 12.07 0.26 -12.08
N THR A 60 10.83 -0.19 -11.96
CA THR A 60 10.09 -0.30 -10.70
C THR A 60 9.30 -1.61 -10.66
N GLU A 61 8.75 -1.99 -9.52
CA GLU A 61 7.96 -3.21 -9.42
C GLU A 61 6.60 -3.09 -10.12
N LYS A 62 5.90 -1.97 -9.91
CA LYS A 62 4.60 -1.67 -10.52
C LYS A 62 4.41 -0.18 -10.68
N LEU A 63 3.99 0.28 -11.86
CA LEU A 63 3.77 1.70 -12.13
C LEU A 63 2.75 2.30 -11.16
N ALA A 64 1.71 1.56 -10.78
CA ALA A 64 0.66 2.02 -9.86
C ALA A 64 1.21 2.46 -8.49
N TRP A 65 2.30 1.86 -8.00
CA TRP A 65 2.91 2.19 -6.70
C TRP A 65 4.01 3.23 -6.80
N GLN A 66 4.56 3.43 -8.00
CA GLN A 66 5.71 4.29 -8.20
C GLN A 66 5.30 5.76 -8.17
N ARG A 67 5.27 6.36 -6.98
CA ARG A 67 5.13 7.83 -6.85
C ARG A 67 6.26 8.57 -7.56
N GLY A 68 6.02 9.83 -7.92
CA GLY A 68 7.04 10.69 -8.50
C GLY A 68 7.37 10.40 -9.97
N GLN A 69 6.52 9.68 -10.69
CA GLN A 69 6.73 9.42 -12.12
C GLN A 69 6.95 10.72 -12.91
N ASN A 70 6.14 11.76 -12.65
CA ASN A 70 6.31 13.07 -13.29
C ASN A 70 7.65 13.72 -12.96
N ALA A 71 8.17 13.50 -11.75
CA ALA A 71 9.47 14.00 -11.34
C ALA A 71 10.61 13.27 -12.06
N PHE A 72 10.52 11.95 -12.25
CA PHE A 72 11.50 11.20 -13.04
C PHE A 72 11.53 11.61 -14.51
N LEU A 73 10.37 11.82 -15.13
CA LEU A 73 10.28 12.32 -16.50
C LEU A 73 10.95 13.69 -16.65
N LEU A 74 10.68 14.61 -15.72
CA LEU A 74 11.35 15.92 -15.71
C LEU A 74 12.84 15.79 -15.43
N PHE A 75 13.24 14.91 -14.51
CA PHE A 75 14.63 14.68 -14.14
C PHE A 75 15.47 14.20 -15.33
N GLY A 76 15.00 13.18 -16.07
CA GLY A 76 15.67 12.72 -17.28
C GLY A 76 15.76 13.81 -18.35
N ALA A 77 14.68 14.57 -18.56
CA ALA A 77 14.64 15.67 -19.52
C ALA A 77 15.62 16.81 -19.17
N LEU A 78 15.76 17.14 -17.88
CA LEU A 78 16.74 18.13 -17.39
C LEU A 78 18.18 17.60 -17.45
N ALA A 79 18.37 16.29 -17.30
CA ALA A 79 19.68 15.65 -17.41
C ALA A 79 20.19 15.58 -18.86
N GLY A 80 19.32 15.84 -19.83
CA GLY A 80 19.67 15.88 -21.25
C GLY A 80 19.15 14.72 -22.07
N ALA A 81 18.51 13.72 -21.45
CA ALA A 81 17.96 12.57 -22.15
C ALA A 81 16.87 12.99 -23.16
N GLU A 82 16.94 12.45 -24.37
CA GLU A 82 15.95 12.70 -25.42
C GLU A 82 14.60 12.08 -25.08
N ARG A 83 14.64 10.95 -24.36
CA ARG A 83 13.45 10.26 -23.84
C ARG A 83 13.68 9.77 -22.42
N THR A 84 12.60 9.74 -21.64
CA THR A 84 12.57 9.05 -20.35
C THR A 84 11.53 7.94 -20.39
N ILE A 85 11.93 6.75 -19.95
CA ILE A 85 11.07 5.56 -19.88
C ILE A 85 10.97 5.15 -18.41
N ILE A 86 9.76 4.91 -17.93
CA ILE A 86 9.48 4.26 -16.66
C ILE A 86 8.78 2.95 -16.98
N MET A 87 9.35 1.84 -16.56
CA MET A 87 8.83 0.50 -16.82
C MET A 87 8.67 -0.28 -15.53
N ASP A 88 7.76 -1.24 -15.54
CA ASP A 88 7.55 -2.14 -14.42
C ASP A 88 7.71 -3.63 -14.73
N SER A 89 7.89 -4.42 -13.67
CA SER A 89 8.06 -5.89 -13.74
C SER A 89 6.81 -6.64 -14.27
N HIS A 90 5.69 -5.94 -14.48
CA HIS A 90 4.40 -6.49 -14.91
C HIS A 90 4.02 -6.05 -16.34
N GLY A 91 4.98 -5.51 -17.11
CA GLY A 91 4.79 -5.10 -18.50
C GLY A 91 4.24 -3.67 -18.68
N GLY A 92 4.00 -2.95 -17.58
CA GLY A 92 3.62 -1.54 -17.61
C GLY A 92 4.77 -0.68 -18.12
N ARG A 93 4.47 0.25 -19.03
CA ARG A 93 5.46 1.18 -19.59
C ARG A 93 4.87 2.57 -19.75
N ARG A 94 5.63 3.59 -19.33
CA ARG A 94 5.33 5.01 -19.53
C ARG A 94 6.56 5.69 -20.13
N GLU A 95 6.39 6.36 -21.26
CA GLU A 95 7.49 6.99 -21.98
C GLU A 95 7.11 8.41 -22.42
N GLU A 96 8.03 9.35 -22.27
CA GLU A 96 7.87 10.71 -22.80
C GLU A 96 9.17 11.27 -23.37
N THR A 97 9.02 12.11 -24.40
CA THR A 97 10.13 12.86 -24.99
C THR A 97 10.53 14.04 -24.10
N ARG A 98 11.78 14.47 -24.24
CA ARG A 98 12.33 15.63 -23.52
C ARG A 98 11.45 16.87 -23.64
N ALA A 99 11.06 17.24 -24.86
CA ALA A 99 10.23 18.41 -25.12
C ALA A 99 8.89 18.33 -24.39
N ARG A 100 8.21 17.18 -24.47
CA ARG A 100 6.94 16.96 -23.77
C ARG A 100 7.11 17.03 -22.26
N SER A 101 8.15 16.41 -21.71
CA SER A 101 8.42 16.44 -20.27
C SER A 101 8.72 17.85 -19.77
N LEU A 102 9.50 18.66 -20.49
CA LEU A 102 9.78 20.05 -20.10
C LEU A 102 8.52 20.94 -20.13
N VAL A 103 7.67 20.80 -21.15
CA VAL A 103 6.44 21.60 -21.29
C VAL A 103 5.37 21.21 -20.26
N SER A 104 5.15 19.90 -20.07
CA SER A 104 3.98 19.43 -19.34
C SER A 104 4.24 19.04 -17.88
N SER A 105 5.48 18.70 -17.50
CA SER A 105 5.77 18.29 -16.12
C SER A 105 5.53 19.39 -15.08
N PRO A 106 5.84 20.68 -15.29
CA PRO A 106 5.55 21.73 -14.31
C PRO A 106 4.07 21.78 -13.91
N ALA A 107 3.17 21.77 -14.90
CA ALA A 107 1.73 21.76 -14.66
C ALA A 107 1.27 20.48 -13.95
N ARG A 108 1.81 19.31 -14.32
CA ARG A 108 1.48 18.03 -13.68
C ARG A 108 1.96 17.97 -12.24
N LEU A 109 3.17 18.45 -11.96
CA LEU A 109 3.73 18.51 -10.60
C LEU A 109 2.95 19.48 -9.72
N ALA A 110 2.55 20.65 -10.26
CA ALA A 110 1.68 21.59 -9.56
C ALA A 110 0.31 20.97 -9.24
N ARG A 111 -0.29 20.27 -10.22
CA ARG A 111 -1.54 19.53 -10.03
C ARG A 111 -1.39 18.41 -8.98
N GLU A 112 -0.30 17.66 -9.03
CA GLU A 112 0.00 16.59 -8.06
C GLU A 112 0.18 17.14 -6.64
N ALA A 113 0.83 18.30 -6.50
CA ALA A 113 0.93 19.01 -5.23
C ALA A 113 -0.43 19.49 -4.71
N ALA A 114 -1.27 20.05 -5.58
CA ALA A 114 -2.62 20.48 -5.22
C ALA A 114 -3.50 19.30 -4.77
N ILE A 115 -3.47 18.18 -5.52
CA ILE A 115 -4.19 16.94 -5.16
C ILE A 115 -3.67 16.39 -3.82
N SER A 116 -2.35 16.35 -3.64
CA SER A 116 -1.74 15.89 -2.38
C SER A 116 -2.18 16.75 -1.19
N ALA A 117 -2.20 18.07 -1.34
CA ALA A 117 -2.65 18.99 -0.30
C ALA A 117 -4.14 18.82 0.01
N ALA A 118 -4.99 18.69 -1.02
CA ALA A 118 -6.42 18.46 -0.86
C ALA A 118 -6.70 17.12 -0.16
N ALA A 119 -5.98 16.06 -0.54
CA ALA A 119 -6.08 14.74 0.09
C ALA A 119 -5.72 14.78 1.58
N LEU A 120 -4.60 15.43 1.93
CA LEU A 120 -4.19 15.60 3.32
C LEU A 120 -5.22 16.38 4.15
N ARG A 121 -5.80 17.46 3.59
CA ARG A 121 -6.85 18.24 4.27
C ARG A 121 -8.12 17.41 4.48
N ARG A 122 -8.60 16.74 3.43
CA ARG A 122 -9.79 15.87 3.49
C ARG A 122 -9.60 14.75 4.52
N ALA A 123 -8.48 14.04 4.44
CA ALA A 123 -8.16 12.94 5.35
C ALA A 123 -8.02 13.42 6.80
N SER A 124 -7.42 14.60 7.03
CA SER A 124 -7.33 15.20 8.38
C SER A 124 -8.71 15.59 8.94
N HIS A 125 -9.64 16.02 8.09
CA HIS A 125 -11.02 16.29 8.49
C HIS A 125 -11.77 15.00 8.84
N GLN A 126 -11.72 14.00 7.95
CA GLN A 126 -12.34 12.68 8.18
C GLN A 126 -11.77 12.01 9.43
N LEU A 127 -10.45 12.02 9.62
CA LEU A 127 -9.79 11.48 10.81
C LEU A 127 -10.35 12.10 12.09
N ARG A 128 -10.54 13.43 12.14
CA ARG A 128 -11.12 14.11 13.31
C ARG A 128 -12.57 13.69 13.55
N GLN A 129 -13.37 13.54 12.50
CA GLN A 129 -14.75 13.06 12.61
C GLN A 129 -14.81 11.65 13.18
N LEU A 130 -13.98 10.74 12.64
CA LEU A 130 -13.89 9.35 13.09
C LEU A 130 -13.37 9.25 14.53
N GLU A 131 -12.32 10.01 14.89
CA GLU A 131 -11.82 10.08 16.27
C GLU A 131 -12.93 10.55 17.23
N ASN A 132 -13.74 11.53 16.85
CA ASN A 132 -14.85 12.01 17.68
C ASN A 132 -15.98 10.98 17.80
N ALA A 133 -16.34 10.29 16.72
CA ALA A 133 -17.34 9.21 16.72
C ALA A 133 -16.90 8.05 17.64
N VAL A 134 -15.65 7.62 17.52
CA VAL A 134 -15.07 6.57 18.38
C VAL A 134 -15.04 7.01 19.84
N LYS A 135 -14.65 8.26 20.13
CA LYS A 135 -14.67 8.82 21.50
C LYS A 135 -16.07 8.86 22.12
N ARG A 136 -17.13 9.08 21.33
CA ARG A 136 -18.52 9.03 21.80
C ARG A 136 -19.04 7.61 22.03
N GLY A 137 -18.21 6.59 21.83
CA GLY A 137 -18.60 5.19 22.01
C GLY A 137 -19.53 4.67 20.91
N GLU A 138 -19.59 5.31 19.73
CA GLU A 138 -20.45 4.83 18.64
C GLU A 138 -20.07 3.41 18.18
N HIS A 139 -18.77 3.10 18.22
CA HIS A 139 -18.25 1.75 17.96
C HIS A 139 -18.65 0.71 19.03
N LEU A 140 -19.09 1.12 20.23
CA LEU A 140 -19.55 0.18 21.27
C LEU A 140 -21.00 -0.26 21.05
N LYS A 141 -21.75 0.43 20.18
CA LYS A 141 -23.13 0.06 19.80
C LYS A 141 -23.17 -1.04 18.73
N ILE A 142 -22.00 -1.58 18.38
CA ILE A 142 -21.85 -2.64 17.40
C ILE A 142 -22.36 -3.95 18.01
N HIS A 143 -23.35 -4.54 17.36
CA HIS A 143 -23.88 -5.84 17.74
C HIS A 143 -23.36 -6.87 16.74
N LEU A 144 -22.79 -7.97 17.24
CA LEU A 144 -22.62 -9.16 16.42
C LEU A 144 -24.02 -9.59 15.96
N LYS A 145 -24.29 -9.47 14.66
CA LYS A 145 -25.49 -10.06 14.10
C LYS A 145 -25.39 -11.57 14.36
N LYS A 146 -26.33 -12.13 15.15
CA LYS A 146 -26.53 -13.58 15.16
C LYS A 146 -26.86 -13.95 13.72
N SER A 147 -25.91 -14.59 13.04
CA SER A 147 -26.16 -15.11 11.69
C SER A 147 -27.28 -16.14 11.81
N ALA A 148 -28.41 -15.88 11.15
CA ALA A 148 -29.45 -16.88 10.91
C ALA A 148 -29.09 -17.80 9.73
N ILE A 149 -27.87 -17.69 9.19
CA ILE A 149 -27.39 -18.33 7.96
C ILE A 149 -26.25 -19.30 8.29
N ASP A 150 -26.23 -20.45 7.60
CA ASP A 150 -25.29 -21.58 7.77
C ASP A 150 -23.80 -21.24 7.59
N ALA A 151 -23.44 -20.12 6.95
CA ALA A 151 -22.05 -19.75 6.68
C ALA A 151 -21.75 -18.26 6.97
N LEU A 152 -20.71 -18.01 7.80
CA LEU A 152 -20.28 -16.69 8.26
C LEU A 152 -19.62 -15.89 7.12
N GLU A 153 -20.24 -14.79 6.69
CA GLU A 153 -19.70 -13.93 5.63
C GLU A 153 -18.74 -12.88 6.18
N ILE A 154 -17.54 -12.79 5.61
CA ILE A 154 -16.46 -11.91 6.06
C ILE A 154 -15.95 -11.11 4.87
N VAL A 155 -15.80 -9.80 5.06
CA VAL A 155 -15.05 -8.95 4.12
C VAL A 155 -13.64 -8.72 4.70
N TYR A 156 -12.64 -9.21 3.98
CA TYR A 156 -11.23 -9.05 4.32
C TYR A 156 -10.63 -7.83 3.60
N LEU A 157 -10.02 -6.91 4.34
CA LEU A 157 -9.41 -5.68 3.82
C LEU A 157 -7.88 -5.75 3.90
N ARG A 158 -7.22 -5.53 2.76
CA ARG A 158 -5.77 -5.24 2.65
C ARG A 158 -5.56 -3.85 2.03
N PRO A 159 -5.65 -2.76 2.82
CA PRO A 159 -5.51 -1.37 2.37
C PRO A 159 -4.05 -0.92 2.21
N THR A 160 -3.20 -1.74 1.59
CA THR A 160 -1.76 -1.46 1.43
C THR A 160 -1.39 -1.17 -0.03
N PRO A 161 -1.10 0.09 -0.41
CA PRO A 161 -0.68 0.44 -1.76
C PRO A 161 0.78 0.02 -2.01
N GLY A 162 0.99 -1.29 -2.12
CA GLY A 162 2.28 -1.95 -2.26
C GLY A 162 2.13 -3.45 -2.55
N PRO A 163 3.24 -4.21 -2.57
CA PRO A 163 3.28 -5.56 -3.14
C PRO A 163 2.37 -6.56 -2.43
N GLY A 164 1.45 -7.14 -3.20
CA GLY A 164 0.69 -8.33 -2.83
C GLY A 164 1.03 -9.54 -3.73
N THR A 165 1.50 -9.30 -4.97
CA THR A 165 1.93 -10.35 -5.91
C THR A 165 3.27 -11.00 -5.57
N GLN A 166 4.08 -10.39 -4.72
CA GLN A 166 5.34 -10.98 -4.28
C GLN A 166 5.07 -12.06 -3.22
N ALA A 167 5.38 -13.32 -3.56
CA ALA A 167 5.31 -14.41 -2.61
C ALA A 167 6.28 -14.17 -1.44
N GLY A 168 5.75 -14.22 -0.21
CA GLY A 168 6.52 -14.01 1.01
C GLY A 168 5.67 -14.18 2.27
N GLY A 169 6.20 -13.80 3.43
CA GLY A 169 5.53 -14.01 4.72
C GLY A 169 4.13 -13.42 4.77
N ALA A 170 3.92 -12.22 4.22
CA ALA A 170 2.62 -11.55 4.21
C ALA A 170 1.59 -12.28 3.33
N SER A 171 1.94 -12.69 2.10
CA SER A 171 1.00 -13.41 1.22
C SER A 171 0.69 -14.80 1.75
N SER A 172 1.69 -15.52 2.28
CA SER A 172 1.48 -16.84 2.89
C SER A 172 0.59 -16.75 4.13
N HIS A 173 0.77 -15.73 4.98
CA HIS A 173 -0.09 -15.48 6.13
C HIS A 173 -1.55 -15.23 5.70
N ILE A 174 -1.77 -14.36 4.71
CA ILE A 174 -3.11 -14.05 4.20
C ILE A 174 -3.79 -15.32 3.66
N ASN A 175 -3.10 -16.11 2.83
CA ASN A 175 -3.67 -17.33 2.29
C ASN A 175 -3.94 -18.38 3.38
N GLY A 176 -3.05 -18.52 4.36
CA GLY A 176 -3.24 -19.43 5.49
C GLY A 176 -4.51 -19.09 6.27
N PHE A 177 -4.69 -17.80 6.60
CA PHE A 177 -5.92 -17.33 7.25
C PHE A 177 -7.17 -17.59 6.39
N ILE A 178 -7.14 -17.18 5.12
CA ILE A 178 -8.30 -17.32 4.23
C ILE A 178 -8.67 -18.80 4.05
N ASN A 179 -7.71 -19.66 3.74
CA ASN A 179 -7.95 -21.08 3.51
C ASN A 179 -8.51 -21.77 4.76
N ALA A 180 -7.90 -21.54 5.93
CA ALA A 180 -8.39 -22.11 7.19
C ALA A 180 -9.82 -21.63 7.52
N ALA A 181 -10.12 -20.36 7.28
CA ALA A 181 -11.46 -19.82 7.51
C ALA A 181 -12.50 -20.41 6.53
N LEU A 182 -12.13 -20.63 5.25
CA LEU A 182 -12.98 -21.32 4.28
C LEU A 182 -13.24 -22.78 4.68
N GLU A 183 -12.21 -23.49 5.17
CA GLU A 183 -12.33 -24.87 5.68
C GLU A 183 -13.26 -24.97 6.90
N LEU A 184 -13.27 -23.94 7.74
CA LEU A 184 -14.21 -23.81 8.86
C LEU A 184 -15.63 -23.36 8.43
N GLY A 185 -15.89 -23.23 7.13
CA GLY A 185 -17.21 -22.91 6.58
C GLY A 185 -17.51 -21.41 6.44
N ALA A 186 -16.52 -20.52 6.62
CA ALA A 186 -16.72 -19.10 6.34
C ALA A 186 -16.81 -18.82 4.83
N ARG A 187 -17.46 -17.72 4.45
CA ARG A 187 -17.42 -17.17 3.09
C ARG A 187 -16.64 -15.86 3.13
N ILE A 188 -15.54 -15.80 2.38
CA ILE A 188 -14.64 -14.64 2.39
C ILE A 188 -14.69 -13.94 1.04
N SER A 189 -14.80 -12.61 1.08
CA SER A 189 -14.46 -11.73 -0.05
C SER A 189 -13.33 -10.81 0.35
N VAL A 190 -12.41 -10.52 -0.58
CA VAL A 190 -11.21 -9.73 -0.34
C VAL A 190 -11.30 -8.42 -1.09
N ILE A 191 -10.95 -7.33 -0.42
CA ILE A 191 -10.71 -6.03 -1.03
C ILE A 191 -9.25 -5.66 -0.82
N SER A 192 -8.50 -5.43 -1.90
CA SER A 192 -7.07 -5.13 -1.83
C SER A 192 -6.62 -4.04 -2.80
N ASN A 193 -5.42 -3.50 -2.58
CA ASN A 193 -4.74 -2.61 -3.51
C ASN A 193 -3.86 -3.35 -4.54
N ASP A 194 -3.81 -4.69 -4.49
CA ASP A 194 -3.08 -5.50 -5.46
C ASP A 194 -3.66 -6.92 -5.50
N GLN A 195 -3.24 -7.70 -6.49
CA GLN A 195 -3.39 -9.16 -6.45
C GLN A 195 -2.63 -9.73 -5.26
N ILE A 196 -3.06 -10.89 -4.77
CA ILE A 196 -2.42 -11.59 -3.64
C ILE A 196 -1.85 -12.90 -4.17
N ALA A 197 -0.53 -13.06 -4.07
CA ALA A 197 0.15 -14.26 -4.55
C ALA A 197 -0.44 -15.51 -3.91
N GLY A 198 -0.91 -16.47 -4.74
CA GLY A 198 -1.46 -17.75 -4.26
C GLY A 198 -2.92 -17.74 -3.84
N LEU A 199 -3.64 -16.61 -3.97
CA LEU A 199 -5.08 -16.55 -3.66
C LEU A 199 -5.90 -17.30 -4.73
N ASP A 200 -6.78 -18.21 -4.31
CA ASP A 200 -7.73 -18.88 -5.22
C ASP A 200 -8.98 -18.01 -5.41
N GLU A 201 -8.96 -17.15 -6.43
CA GLU A 201 -10.06 -16.22 -6.74
C GLU A 201 -11.38 -16.92 -7.10
N ARG A 202 -11.37 -18.22 -7.43
CA ARG A 202 -12.59 -19.02 -7.67
C ARG A 202 -13.36 -19.27 -6.37
N LYS A 203 -12.65 -19.36 -5.24
CA LYS A 203 -13.22 -19.58 -3.91
C LYS A 203 -13.37 -18.28 -3.12
N THR A 204 -12.56 -17.27 -3.45
CA THR A 204 -12.50 -16.01 -2.71
C THR A 204 -12.56 -14.83 -3.68
N PRO A 205 -13.75 -14.24 -3.90
CA PRO A 205 -13.88 -13.08 -4.77
C PRO A 205 -12.94 -11.95 -4.34
N LEU A 206 -12.13 -11.45 -5.27
CA LEU A 206 -11.16 -10.37 -5.06
C LEU A 206 -11.59 -9.11 -5.80
N LYS A 207 -11.80 -8.02 -5.05
CA LYS A 207 -11.96 -6.67 -5.60
C LYS A 207 -10.65 -5.90 -5.43
N ILE A 208 -10.06 -5.46 -6.54
CA ILE A 208 -8.82 -4.65 -6.51
C ILE A 208 -9.17 -3.19 -6.70
N ILE A 209 -8.79 -2.36 -5.72
CA ILE A 209 -8.83 -0.90 -5.81
C ILE A 209 -7.41 -0.43 -6.11
N TRP A 210 -7.10 -0.29 -7.40
CA TRP A 210 -5.74 0.03 -7.85
C TRP A 210 -5.25 1.38 -7.32
N PRO A 211 -4.05 1.42 -6.71
CA PRO A 211 -3.43 2.67 -6.33
C PRO A 211 -3.17 3.55 -7.55
N LYS A 212 -3.23 4.87 -7.34
CA LYS A 212 -2.74 5.85 -8.32
C LYS A 212 -1.40 6.38 -7.84
N PRO A 213 -0.41 6.55 -8.74
CA PRO A 213 0.95 7.01 -8.41
C PRO A 213 1.01 8.52 -8.14
N ILE A 214 0.05 9.04 -7.37
CA ILE A 214 -0.11 10.46 -7.03
C ILE A 214 0.34 10.64 -5.59
N GLY A 215 1.32 11.52 -5.36
CA GLY A 215 1.70 11.91 -4.01
C GLY A 215 3.08 12.53 -3.96
N THR A 216 3.14 13.80 -3.53
CA THR A 216 4.42 14.53 -3.40
C THR A 216 5.33 13.98 -2.30
N THR A 217 4.77 13.23 -1.36
CA THR A 217 5.50 12.55 -0.27
C THR A 217 4.94 11.14 -0.09
N ARG A 218 5.66 10.28 0.66
CA ARG A 218 5.15 8.93 0.98
C ARG A 218 3.82 8.99 1.71
N ALA A 219 3.71 9.83 2.75
CA ALA A 219 2.45 10.02 3.47
C ALA A 219 1.32 10.54 2.58
N ALA A 220 1.59 11.49 1.67
CA ALA A 220 0.56 11.99 0.75
C ALA A 220 0.07 10.90 -0.22
N PHE A 221 0.99 10.06 -0.73
CA PHE A 221 0.65 8.91 -1.57
C PHE A 221 -0.19 7.88 -0.81
N ASP A 222 0.23 7.48 0.39
CA ASP A 222 -0.49 6.50 1.20
C ASP A 222 -1.88 7.03 1.58
N ILE A 223 -2.00 8.29 1.99
CA ILE A 223 -3.27 8.92 2.38
C ILE A 223 -4.21 9.09 1.17
N TYR A 224 -3.69 9.54 0.03
CA TYR A 224 -4.49 9.67 -1.19
C TYR A 224 -5.09 8.32 -1.61
N ASN A 225 -4.30 7.26 -1.58
CA ASN A 225 -4.77 5.92 -1.93
C ASN A 225 -5.70 5.32 -0.87
N ASN A 226 -5.51 5.63 0.41
CA ASN A 226 -6.46 5.25 1.45
C ASN A 226 -7.81 5.95 1.33
N LEU A 227 -7.87 7.19 0.80
CA LEU A 227 -9.15 7.84 0.49
C LEU A 227 -9.92 7.08 -0.60
N LEU A 228 -9.24 6.67 -1.66
CA LEU A 228 -9.84 5.88 -2.74
C LEU A 228 -10.27 4.50 -2.24
N PHE A 229 -9.37 3.81 -1.53
CA PHE A 229 -9.65 2.49 -0.99
C PHE A 229 -10.84 2.52 -0.03
N THR A 230 -10.87 3.48 0.90
CA THR A 230 -11.94 3.58 1.89
C THR A 230 -13.30 3.82 1.24
N HIS A 231 -13.38 4.67 0.23
CA HIS A 231 -14.65 4.94 -0.46
C HIS A 231 -15.26 3.66 -1.04
N ASP A 232 -14.52 2.98 -1.91
CA ASP A 232 -15.03 1.79 -2.62
C ASP A 232 -15.19 0.58 -1.69
N ALA A 233 -14.36 0.47 -0.64
CA ALA A 233 -14.48 -0.59 0.37
C ALA A 233 -15.72 -0.41 1.24
N VAL A 234 -16.04 0.83 1.65
CA VAL A 234 -17.26 1.12 2.43
C VAL A 234 -18.50 0.78 1.61
N GLU A 235 -18.55 1.18 0.33
CA GLU A 235 -19.69 0.86 -0.55
C GLU A 235 -19.86 -0.65 -0.72
N GLU A 236 -18.77 -1.39 -0.92
CA GLU A 236 -18.80 -2.85 -1.05
C GLU A 236 -19.30 -3.53 0.24
N ILE A 237 -18.80 -3.08 1.40
CA ILE A 237 -19.21 -3.63 2.70
C ILE A 237 -20.68 -3.33 2.98
N GLN A 238 -21.16 -2.14 2.63
CA GLN A 238 -22.58 -1.78 2.76
C GLN A 238 -23.47 -2.66 1.89
N ALA A 239 -23.06 -2.90 0.64
CA ALA A 239 -23.82 -3.73 -0.29
C ALA A 239 -23.85 -5.20 0.12
N ARG A 240 -22.72 -5.75 0.60
CA ARG A 240 -22.61 -7.15 1.04
C ARG A 240 -23.24 -7.41 2.40
N ASN A 241 -23.14 -6.43 3.30
CA ASN A 241 -23.57 -6.54 4.69
C ASN A 241 -23.03 -7.83 5.38
N PRO A 242 -21.69 -8.00 5.47
CA PRO A 242 -21.08 -9.19 6.06
C PRO A 242 -21.37 -9.28 7.57
N ALA A 243 -21.01 -10.40 8.19
CA ALA A 243 -21.12 -10.56 9.64
C ALA A 243 -20.12 -9.65 10.38
N PHE A 244 -18.91 -9.50 9.85
CA PHE A 244 -17.91 -8.55 10.33
C PHE A 244 -16.89 -8.20 9.24
N ILE A 245 -16.12 -7.15 9.52
CA ILE A 245 -15.03 -6.66 8.68
C ILE A 245 -13.73 -7.14 9.30
N TYR A 246 -12.89 -7.84 8.54
CA TYR A 246 -11.55 -8.24 8.98
C TYR A 246 -10.52 -7.39 8.24
N GLN A 247 -9.75 -6.57 8.95
CA GLN A 247 -8.78 -5.66 8.33
C GLN A 247 -7.36 -5.97 8.78
N ARG A 248 -6.48 -6.17 7.81
CA ARG A 248 -5.04 -6.10 8.06
C ARG A 248 -4.59 -4.66 8.20
N TYR A 249 -4.09 -4.28 9.37
CA TYR A 249 -3.65 -2.91 9.60
C TYR A 249 -2.48 -2.54 8.67
N SER A 250 -2.50 -1.28 8.20
CA SER A 250 -1.41 -0.69 7.42
C SER A 250 -1.42 0.84 7.53
N ARG A 251 -0.32 1.47 7.11
CA ARG A 251 -0.07 2.91 7.26
C ARG A 251 -1.21 3.76 6.74
N PHE A 252 -1.63 4.69 7.60
CA PHE A 252 -2.68 5.67 7.31
C PHE A 252 -4.01 5.05 6.85
N SER A 253 -4.27 3.77 7.14
CA SER A 253 -5.56 3.13 6.79
C SER A 253 -6.61 3.37 7.86
N TRP A 254 -7.87 3.51 7.44
CA TRP A 254 -9.03 3.63 8.34
C TRP A 254 -10.33 3.04 7.74
N ALA A 255 -10.23 2.32 6.61
CA ALA A 255 -11.39 1.86 5.84
C ALA A 255 -12.34 1.02 6.70
N GLY A 256 -11.79 0.07 7.46
CA GLY A 256 -12.56 -0.77 8.37
C GLY A 256 -13.23 0.03 9.49
N VAL A 257 -12.62 1.11 9.98
CA VAL A 257 -13.20 1.98 11.01
C VAL A 257 -14.40 2.73 10.45
N GLU A 258 -14.24 3.35 9.27
CA GLU A 258 -15.33 4.10 8.63
C GLU A 258 -16.49 3.18 8.24
N ALA A 259 -16.18 2.02 7.66
CA ALA A 259 -17.19 1.02 7.32
C ALA A 259 -17.91 0.49 8.56
N SER A 260 -17.19 0.18 9.64
CA SER A 260 -17.75 -0.28 10.90
C SER A 260 -18.72 0.74 11.50
N LEU A 261 -18.33 2.02 11.57
CA LEU A 261 -19.21 3.08 12.09
C LEU A 261 -20.45 3.30 11.20
N LYS A 262 -20.31 3.20 9.87
CA LYS A 262 -21.44 3.40 8.93
C LYS A 262 -22.43 2.24 8.91
N THR A 263 -21.97 1.02 9.15
CA THR A 263 -22.79 -0.20 9.02
C THR A 263 -23.21 -0.79 10.37
N GLY A 264 -22.56 -0.38 11.45
CA GLY A 264 -22.70 -0.99 12.77
C GLY A 264 -22.09 -2.40 12.87
N LEU A 265 -21.27 -2.81 11.89
CA LEU A 265 -20.61 -4.13 11.87
C LEU A 265 -19.30 -4.11 12.67
N PRO A 266 -18.91 -5.22 13.32
CA PRO A 266 -17.64 -5.28 14.05
C PRO A 266 -16.43 -5.17 13.13
N LEU A 267 -15.45 -4.39 13.57
CA LEU A 267 -14.11 -4.37 13.00
C LEU A 267 -13.20 -5.31 13.78
N PHE A 268 -12.70 -6.35 13.12
CA PHE A 268 -11.66 -7.24 13.59
C PHE A 268 -10.34 -6.81 12.94
N LEU A 269 -9.35 -6.48 13.76
CA LEU A 269 -8.10 -5.89 13.30
C LEU A 269 -6.95 -6.90 13.43
N GLU A 270 -6.37 -7.32 12.31
CA GLU A 270 -5.09 -8.02 12.28
C GLU A 270 -3.97 -6.99 12.43
N TYR A 271 -3.30 -7.02 13.58
CA TYR A 271 -2.23 -6.10 13.95
C TYR A 271 -0.89 -6.85 13.97
N ASN A 272 -0.18 -6.78 12.83
CA ASN A 272 1.11 -7.44 12.64
C ASN A 272 2.30 -6.65 13.24
N GLY A 273 2.04 -5.51 13.86
CA GLY A 273 3.04 -4.63 14.43
C GLY A 273 2.73 -3.16 14.18
N SER A 274 3.44 -2.29 14.92
CA SER A 274 3.26 -0.85 14.83
C SER A 274 3.88 -0.28 13.56
N GLU A 275 3.05 0.34 12.74
CA GLU A 275 3.49 1.10 11.58
C GLU A 275 4.18 2.40 12.01
N VAL A 276 3.87 2.91 13.21
CA VAL A 276 4.61 4.03 13.81
C VAL A 276 6.04 3.62 14.12
N TRP A 277 6.25 2.42 14.65
CA TRP A 277 7.59 1.87 14.90
C TRP A 277 8.35 1.67 13.59
N VAL A 278 7.72 1.03 12.59
CA VAL A 278 8.31 0.88 11.24
C VAL A 278 8.66 2.24 10.64
N GLY A 279 7.76 3.22 10.73
CA GLY A 279 7.99 4.57 10.24
C GLY A 279 9.11 5.32 10.95
N ARG A 280 9.42 4.96 12.19
CA ARG A 280 10.47 5.58 13.00
C ARG A 280 11.83 4.98 12.70
N TYR A 281 11.92 3.67 12.49
CA TYR A 281 13.21 2.97 12.43
C TYR A 281 13.57 2.44 11.04
N TRP A 282 12.59 2.14 10.17
CA TRP A 282 12.85 1.43 8.90
C TRP A 282 12.35 2.15 7.64
N ASP A 283 11.11 2.68 7.62
CA ASP A 283 10.51 3.32 6.43
C ASP A 283 9.93 4.71 6.75
N HIS A 284 10.81 5.71 6.80
CA HIS A 284 10.45 7.08 7.19
C HIS A 284 9.33 7.70 6.33
N VAL A 285 8.17 7.90 6.95
CA VAL A 285 6.97 8.46 6.29
C VAL A 285 6.89 9.99 6.29
N GLY A 286 7.70 10.68 7.10
CA GLY A 286 7.73 12.16 7.22
C GLY A 286 6.52 12.80 7.92
N ARG A 287 5.59 11.98 8.46
CA ARG A 287 4.36 12.39 9.16
C ARG A 287 4.02 11.45 10.33
N LEU A 288 4.99 11.15 11.19
CA LEU A 288 4.83 10.17 12.29
C LEU A 288 3.67 10.48 13.22
N GLY A 289 3.50 11.72 13.67
CA GLY A 289 2.39 12.07 14.56
C GLY A 289 1.00 11.91 13.92
N LEU A 290 0.90 12.00 12.58
CA LEU A 290 -0.34 11.69 11.88
C LEU A 290 -0.56 10.17 11.79
N LEU A 291 0.49 9.41 11.52
CA LEU A 291 0.43 7.95 11.47
C LEU A 291 -0.02 7.37 12.82
N GLU A 292 0.52 7.88 13.92
CA GLU A 292 0.14 7.49 15.28
C GLU A 292 -1.35 7.71 15.57
N ARG A 293 -1.93 8.81 15.07
CA ARG A 293 -3.37 9.06 15.19
C ARG A 293 -4.20 8.02 14.45
N TYR A 294 -3.79 7.63 13.24
CA TYR A 294 -4.48 6.57 12.48
C TYR A 294 -4.35 5.20 13.16
N GLU A 295 -3.15 4.86 13.66
CA GLU A 295 -2.93 3.60 14.38
C GLU A 295 -3.84 3.53 15.62
N ARG A 296 -3.80 4.58 16.45
CA ARG A 296 -4.65 4.69 17.63
C ARG A 296 -6.14 4.68 17.29
N LEU A 297 -6.56 5.28 16.17
CA LEU A 297 -7.96 5.24 15.74
C LEU A 297 -8.41 3.79 15.50
N ASN A 298 -7.62 3.01 14.75
CA ASN A 298 -7.97 1.62 14.43
C ASN A 298 -7.97 0.75 15.69
N LEU A 299 -6.93 0.87 16.54
CA LEU A 299 -6.86 0.13 17.80
C LEU A 299 -8.05 0.44 18.71
N LYS A 300 -8.47 1.70 18.81
CA LYS A 300 -9.62 2.07 19.64
C LYS A 300 -10.94 1.55 19.08
N ALA A 301 -11.16 1.65 17.77
CA ALA A 301 -12.42 1.29 17.14
C ALA A 301 -12.61 -0.22 16.96
N ALA A 302 -11.53 -1.01 16.94
CA ALA A 302 -11.59 -2.45 16.77
C ALA A 302 -12.35 -3.12 17.92
N ALA A 303 -13.23 -4.07 17.57
CA ALA A 303 -13.92 -4.92 18.52
C ALA A 303 -13.00 -6.03 19.05
N ARG A 304 -12.11 -6.54 18.18
CA ARG A 304 -11.04 -7.49 18.51
C ARG A 304 -9.78 -7.16 17.72
N ILE A 305 -8.63 -7.38 18.34
CA ILE A 305 -7.31 -7.11 17.78
C ILE A 305 -6.49 -8.39 17.88
N PHE A 306 -6.10 -8.94 16.73
CA PHE A 306 -5.32 -10.16 16.62
C PHE A 306 -3.85 -9.79 16.50
N VAL A 307 -3.03 -10.33 17.39
CA VAL A 307 -1.56 -10.14 17.40
C VAL A 307 -0.85 -11.49 17.33
N VAL A 308 0.31 -11.51 16.69
CA VAL A 308 1.05 -12.76 16.43
C VAL A 308 1.92 -13.23 17.60
N SER A 309 2.02 -12.45 18.69
CA SER A 309 2.87 -12.79 19.83
C SER A 309 2.47 -12.10 21.12
N GLU A 310 2.91 -12.68 22.24
CA GLU A 310 2.83 -12.06 23.58
C GLU A 310 3.63 -10.76 23.69
N VAL A 311 4.68 -10.58 22.88
CA VAL A 311 5.44 -9.32 22.82
C VAL A 311 4.53 -8.20 22.31
N GLU A 312 3.81 -8.46 21.22
CA GLU A 312 2.88 -7.48 20.64
C GLU A 312 1.69 -7.21 21.57
N ARG A 313 1.15 -8.23 22.27
CA ARG A 313 0.14 -8.04 23.32
C ARG A 313 0.63 -7.04 24.37
N ARG A 314 1.84 -7.22 24.92
CA ARG A 314 2.42 -6.30 25.91
C ARG A 314 2.64 -4.90 25.35
N ASN A 315 3.03 -4.78 24.08
CA ASN A 315 3.19 -3.48 23.42
C ASN A 315 1.85 -2.75 23.33
N LEU A 316 0.76 -3.43 22.95
CA LEU A 316 -0.58 -2.85 22.90
C LEU A 316 -1.11 -2.45 24.28
N LEU A 317 -0.88 -3.28 25.31
CA LEU A 317 -1.25 -2.95 26.69
C LEU A 317 -0.55 -1.68 27.18
N ARG A 318 0.76 -1.54 26.91
CA ARG A 318 1.51 -0.31 27.22
C ARG A 318 1.01 0.90 26.44
N ALA A 319 0.47 0.69 25.24
CA ALA A 319 -0.17 1.72 24.44
C ALA A 319 -1.61 2.06 24.91
N GLY A 320 -2.12 1.40 25.96
CA GLY A 320 -3.42 1.65 26.56
C GLY A 320 -4.60 1.00 25.82
N VAL A 321 -4.35 -0.07 25.07
CA VAL A 321 -5.41 -0.90 24.49
C VAL A 321 -6.00 -1.80 25.58
N GLU A 322 -7.33 -1.93 25.62
CA GLU A 322 -8.01 -2.79 26.60
C GLU A 322 -7.69 -4.28 26.37
N ASP A 323 -7.41 -5.00 27.45
CA ASP A 323 -6.91 -6.37 27.37
C ASP A 323 -7.94 -7.33 26.73
N GLU A 324 -9.23 -7.10 27.00
CA GLU A 324 -10.31 -7.94 26.48
C GLU A 324 -10.49 -7.83 24.96
N LYS A 325 -9.88 -6.82 24.32
CA LYS A 325 -9.86 -6.71 22.86
C LYS A 325 -8.76 -7.55 22.23
N ILE A 326 -7.69 -7.86 22.96
CA ILE A 326 -6.48 -8.43 22.39
C ILE A 326 -6.56 -9.96 22.39
N VAL A 327 -6.35 -10.56 21.22
CA VAL A 327 -6.28 -12.00 21.03
C VAL A 327 -4.89 -12.33 20.48
N VAL A 328 -4.14 -13.14 21.22
CA VAL A 328 -2.85 -13.66 20.73
C VAL A 328 -3.13 -14.88 19.86
N ASN A 329 -2.83 -14.75 18.57
CA ASN A 329 -2.99 -15.79 17.56
C ASN A 329 -1.67 -15.92 16.78
N PRO A 330 -0.73 -16.77 17.24
CA PRO A 330 0.55 -16.95 16.57
C PRO A 330 0.40 -17.48 15.15
N ASN A 331 1.34 -17.12 14.27
CA ASN A 331 1.34 -17.63 12.90
C ASN A 331 1.62 -19.14 12.89
N GLY A 332 0.81 -19.88 12.15
CA GLY A 332 1.01 -21.30 11.86
C GLY A 332 1.66 -21.52 10.49
N VAL A 333 2.06 -22.78 10.26
CA VAL A 333 2.51 -23.27 8.96
C VAL A 333 1.65 -24.46 8.55
N ASP A 334 1.43 -24.62 7.25
CA ASP A 334 0.77 -25.80 6.69
C ASP A 334 1.70 -27.02 6.82
N ALA A 335 1.37 -27.92 7.76
CA ALA A 335 2.17 -29.08 8.09
C ALA A 335 2.16 -30.16 6.98
N GLU A 336 1.15 -30.17 6.10
CA GLU A 336 1.12 -31.08 4.95
C GLU A 336 2.09 -30.63 3.85
N ARG A 337 2.21 -29.31 3.68
CA ARG A 337 3.15 -28.71 2.73
C ARG A 337 4.59 -28.69 3.24
N PHE A 338 4.79 -28.39 4.52
CA PHE A 338 6.11 -28.25 5.15
C PHE A 338 6.33 -29.37 6.16
N ARG A 339 6.73 -30.54 5.65
CA ARG A 339 7.05 -31.74 6.43
C ARG A 339 8.53 -32.12 6.31
N PRO A 340 9.14 -32.72 7.35
CA PRO A 340 10.53 -33.20 7.32
C PRO A 340 10.84 -34.23 6.24
#